data_AF-F7M4C2-F1
#
_entry.id   AF-F7M4C2-F1
#
_cell.length_a   1.000
_cell.length_b   1.000
_cell.length_c   1.000
_cell.angle_alpha   90.00
_cell.angle_beta   90.00
_cell.angle_gamma   90.00
#
_symmetry.space_group_name_H-M   'P 1'
#
loop_
_entity.id
_entity.type
_entity.pdbx_description
1 polymer ?
#
loop_
_entity_poly.entity_id
_entity_poly.type
_entity_poly.pdbx_seq_one_letter_code
_entity_poly.pdbx_strand_id
1 'polypeptide(L)'
;MSCKLSFTLLCIAMLASCISTKMDPPQPYGVLPTDRQLAWHEMEMYNMIEFNQNNALDIHWGWGNESPELVNPVDFDAEKIVLLAKKIGSKGFLINAKHHGGFCMWPTKTTDYNISKSPWKDGKGDWVGEWAKACRQHGLKLGLYLSPWDRNAACFGTPEYLKMYKEQLTELCTNYGELFTLWFDGAPGAGGSGYYGGANEYRGGFIEYYDWDNIYAIVRELQPNAVIFNDPGPDIRWVGNEDGYAGRYKKNLLGNIIP
;
A
#
# COMPACT_ATOMS: atom_id res chain seq x y z
N MET A 1 31.95 18.18 -68.90
CA MET A 1 32.47 18.18 -67.51
C MET A 1 31.67 19.04 -66.53
N SER A 2 30.93 20.07 -66.97
CA SER A 2 30.15 20.97 -66.10
C SER A 2 28.95 20.30 -65.35
N CYS A 3 28.26 19.34 -65.98
CA CYS A 3 27.04 18.76 -65.40
C CYS A 3 27.28 17.79 -64.23
N LYS A 4 28.44 17.11 -64.18
CA LYS A 4 28.78 16.17 -63.09
C LYS A 4 29.22 16.89 -61.81
N LEU A 5 29.81 18.08 -61.91
CA LEU A 5 30.26 18.86 -60.75
C LEU A 5 29.06 19.48 -60.00
N SER A 6 28.00 19.85 -60.74
CA SER A 6 26.77 20.42 -60.18
C SER A 6 25.95 19.40 -59.39
N PHE A 7 25.93 18.13 -59.83
CA PHE A 7 25.24 17.05 -59.12
C PHE A 7 25.92 16.65 -57.80
N THR A 8 27.26 16.62 -57.77
CA THR A 8 28.02 16.29 -56.55
C THR A 8 27.92 17.38 -55.48
N LEU A 9 27.90 18.66 -55.87
CA LEU A 9 27.69 19.79 -54.95
C LEU A 9 26.26 19.81 -54.37
N LEU A 10 25.26 19.37 -55.14
CA LEU A 10 23.87 19.28 -54.68
C LEU A 10 23.69 18.18 -53.62
N CYS A 11 24.37 17.04 -53.76
CA CYS A 11 24.33 15.96 -52.77
C CYS A 11 25.04 16.33 -51.44
N ILE A 12 26.12 17.13 -51.48
CA ILE A 12 26.80 17.61 -50.27
C ILE A 12 25.93 18.65 -49.54
N ALA A 13 25.21 19.50 -50.26
CA ALA A 13 24.27 20.47 -49.67
C ALA A 13 23.05 19.79 -49.01
N MET A 14 22.54 18.68 -49.57
CA MET A 14 21.47 17.90 -48.95
C MET A 14 21.92 17.17 -47.68
N LEU A 15 23.18 16.71 -47.60
CA LEU A 15 23.73 16.08 -46.39
C LEU A 15 23.98 17.09 -45.25
N ALA A 16 24.24 18.36 -45.58
CA ALA A 16 24.42 19.44 -44.59
C ALA A 16 23.09 19.98 -44.00
N SER A 17 21.95 19.64 -44.59
CA SER A 17 20.62 20.11 -44.14
C SER A 17 19.98 19.20 -43.09
N CYS A 18 20.60 18.07 -42.77
CA CYS A 18 20.24 17.25 -41.60
C CYS A 18 21.03 17.69 -40.36
N ILE A 19 21.09 19.00 -40.10
CA ILE A 19 21.34 19.47 -38.74
C ILE A 19 20.06 19.15 -37.98
N SER A 20 20.01 17.95 -37.38
CA SER A 20 19.06 17.64 -36.33
C SER A 20 19.25 18.71 -35.25
N THR A 21 18.46 19.78 -35.29
CA THR A 21 18.33 20.69 -34.17
C THR A 21 17.83 19.83 -33.03
N LYS A 22 18.75 19.46 -32.13
CA LYS A 22 18.44 18.69 -30.94
C LYS A 22 17.56 19.63 -30.11
N MET A 23 16.25 19.52 -30.29
CA MET A 23 15.29 20.30 -29.53
C MET A 23 15.37 19.80 -28.10
N ASP A 24 15.66 20.71 -27.17
CA ASP A 24 15.58 20.38 -25.76
C ASP A 24 14.14 20.00 -25.42
N PRO A 25 13.94 19.01 -24.52
CA PRO A 25 12.61 18.68 -24.03
C PRO A 25 11.90 19.93 -23.47
N PRO A 26 10.56 20.03 -23.60
CA PRO A 26 9.83 21.13 -23.01
C PRO A 26 10.07 21.19 -21.50
N GLN A 27 10.09 22.41 -20.94
CA GLN A 27 10.17 22.59 -19.50
C GLN A 27 8.95 21.92 -18.83
N PRO A 28 9.14 21.28 -17.67
CA PRO A 28 8.03 20.67 -16.94
C PRO A 28 6.97 21.72 -16.56
N TYR A 29 5.70 21.32 -16.56
CA TYR A 29 4.56 22.20 -16.24
C TYR A 29 3.76 21.66 -15.06
N GLY A 30 3.50 22.51 -14.06
CA GLY A 30 2.72 22.16 -12.88
C GLY A 30 3.50 21.36 -11.83
N VAL A 31 2.77 20.62 -10.99
CA VAL A 31 3.36 19.75 -9.96
C VAL A 31 3.84 18.45 -10.62
N LEU A 32 5.09 18.08 -10.37
CA LEU A 32 5.68 16.85 -10.88
C LEU A 32 5.54 15.71 -9.88
N PRO A 33 5.37 14.46 -10.34
CA PRO A 33 5.43 13.31 -9.45
C PRO A 33 6.85 13.18 -8.89
N THR A 34 6.93 12.75 -7.64
CA THR A 34 8.18 12.25 -7.06
C THR A 34 8.56 10.92 -7.70
N ASP A 35 9.82 10.52 -7.60
CA ASP A 35 10.31 9.25 -8.15
C ASP A 35 9.52 8.03 -7.64
N ARG A 36 9.12 8.04 -6.35
CA ARG A 36 8.27 6.97 -5.78
C ARG A 36 6.87 6.91 -6.38
N GLN A 37 6.27 8.07 -6.70
CA GLN A 37 4.97 8.12 -7.34
C GLN A 37 5.05 7.65 -8.79
N LEU A 38 6.12 8.02 -9.50
CA LEU A 38 6.36 7.52 -10.86
C LEU A 38 6.58 6.00 -10.85
N ALA A 39 7.44 5.50 -9.94
CA ALA A 39 7.71 4.08 -9.79
C ALA A 39 6.47 3.25 -9.38
N TRP A 40 5.54 3.83 -8.61
CA TRP A 40 4.23 3.23 -8.33
C TRP A 40 3.33 3.26 -9.57
N HIS A 41 3.28 4.37 -10.29
CA HIS A 41 2.44 4.52 -11.47
C HIS A 41 2.81 3.53 -12.57
N GLU A 42 4.11 3.33 -12.80
CA GLU A 42 4.66 2.34 -13.74
C GLU A 42 4.39 0.88 -13.35
N MET A 43 3.92 0.62 -12.11
CA MET A 43 3.46 -0.73 -11.77
C MET A 43 2.19 -1.10 -12.53
N GLU A 44 1.33 -0.12 -12.83
CA GLU A 44 0.02 -0.26 -13.48
C GLU A 44 -0.99 -1.16 -12.74
N MET A 45 -0.62 -2.42 -12.48
CA MET A 45 -1.43 -3.43 -11.81
C MET A 45 -0.66 -4.15 -10.70
N TYR A 46 -1.29 -4.20 -9.53
CA TYR A 46 -0.95 -5.07 -8.40
C TYR A 46 -2.25 -5.61 -7.79
N ASN A 47 -2.18 -6.69 -7.02
CA ASN A 47 -3.36 -7.34 -6.45
C ASN A 47 -3.49 -7.06 -4.96
N MET A 48 -4.72 -6.85 -4.48
CA MET A 48 -5.01 -6.80 -3.05
C MET A 48 -5.46 -8.17 -2.56
N ILE A 49 -4.96 -8.60 -1.39
CA ILE A 49 -5.40 -9.82 -0.71
C ILE A 49 -5.84 -9.44 0.70
N GLU A 50 -7.09 -9.79 1.01
CA GLU A 50 -7.64 -9.66 2.35
C GLU A 50 -7.89 -11.05 2.95
N PHE A 51 -7.19 -11.34 4.05
CA PHE A 51 -7.37 -12.57 4.81
C PHE A 51 -7.22 -12.33 6.32
N ASN A 52 -8.22 -12.71 7.10
CA ASN A 52 -8.24 -12.70 8.57
C ASN A 52 -9.47 -13.53 9.04
N GLN A 53 -9.88 -13.39 10.30
CA GLN A 53 -11.05 -14.11 10.85
C GLN A 53 -12.36 -13.87 10.07
N ASN A 54 -12.50 -12.69 9.46
CA ASN A 54 -13.70 -12.30 8.72
C ASN A 54 -14.05 -13.32 7.64
N ASN A 55 -13.04 -13.90 6.98
CA ASN A 55 -13.22 -14.88 5.92
C ASN A 55 -13.88 -16.17 6.42
N ALA A 56 -13.55 -16.62 7.63
CA ALA A 56 -14.16 -17.82 8.23
C ALA A 56 -15.60 -17.58 8.69
N LEU A 57 -15.95 -16.32 8.97
CA LEU A 57 -17.26 -15.90 9.46
C LEU A 57 -18.18 -15.38 8.36
N ASP A 58 -17.69 -15.24 7.13
CA ASP A 58 -18.40 -14.64 5.99
C ASP A 58 -18.98 -13.25 6.31
N ILE A 59 -18.13 -12.40 6.89
CA ILE A 59 -18.46 -11.01 7.23
C ILE A 59 -17.45 -10.05 6.61
N HIS A 60 -17.85 -8.81 6.38
CA HIS A 60 -16.93 -7.77 5.88
C HIS A 60 -16.10 -7.16 7.01
N TRP A 61 -16.73 -6.78 8.13
CA TRP A 61 -16.07 -6.10 9.24
C TRP A 61 -16.26 -6.86 10.56
N GLY A 62 -15.20 -7.50 11.06
CA GLY A 62 -15.16 -8.10 12.40
C GLY A 62 -15.41 -7.09 13.52
N TRP A 63 -16.16 -7.50 14.53
CA TRP A 63 -16.52 -6.74 15.73
C TRP A 63 -15.32 -6.45 16.64
N GLY A 64 -14.26 -7.26 16.56
CA GLY A 64 -13.02 -7.10 17.32
C GLY A 64 -12.82 -8.13 18.44
N ASN A 65 -13.69 -9.14 18.54
CA ASN A 65 -13.60 -10.24 19.50
C ASN A 65 -13.62 -11.63 18.84
N GLU A 66 -13.41 -11.69 17.53
CA GLU A 66 -13.35 -12.93 16.78
C GLU A 66 -12.24 -13.85 17.32
N SER A 67 -12.53 -15.15 17.46
CA SER A 67 -11.53 -16.09 17.98
C SER A 67 -10.31 -16.17 17.05
N PRO A 68 -9.06 -16.07 17.57
CA PRO A 68 -7.86 -16.37 16.81
C PRO A 68 -7.85 -17.78 16.18
N GLU A 69 -8.63 -18.72 16.72
CA GLU A 69 -8.78 -20.08 16.19
C GLU A 69 -9.36 -20.13 14.77
N LEU A 70 -10.06 -19.08 14.36
CA LEU A 70 -10.65 -18.95 13.02
C LEU A 70 -9.59 -18.77 11.93
N VAL A 71 -8.35 -18.41 12.29
CA VAL A 71 -7.24 -18.29 11.34
C VAL A 71 -6.48 -19.62 11.28
N ASN A 72 -6.83 -20.46 10.30
CA ASN A 72 -6.10 -21.71 10.04
C ASN A 72 -6.06 -22.09 8.55
N PRO A 73 -5.35 -21.33 7.70
CA PRO A 73 -5.28 -21.64 6.27
C PRO A 73 -4.30 -22.80 6.01
N VAL A 74 -4.76 -24.04 6.20
CA VAL A 74 -3.94 -25.27 6.13
C VAL A 74 -3.25 -25.50 4.78
N ASP A 75 -3.91 -25.13 3.68
CA ASP A 75 -3.40 -25.31 2.31
C ASP A 75 -2.84 -24.02 1.70
N PHE A 76 -2.67 -22.96 2.50
CA PHE A 76 -2.14 -21.70 1.99
C PHE A 76 -0.68 -21.82 1.56
N ASP A 77 -0.42 -21.23 0.39
CA ASP A 77 0.88 -21.23 -0.26
C ASP A 77 1.03 -19.89 -1.01
N ALA A 78 1.74 -18.95 -0.40
CA ALA A 78 1.98 -17.63 -0.98
C ALA A 78 2.70 -17.72 -2.33
N GLU A 79 3.60 -18.69 -2.51
CA GLU A 79 4.40 -18.84 -3.72
C GLU A 79 3.53 -19.22 -4.92
N LYS A 80 2.58 -20.14 -4.75
CA LYS A 80 1.62 -20.49 -5.81
C LYS A 80 0.81 -19.28 -6.28
N ILE A 81 0.34 -18.46 -5.34
CA ILE A 81 -0.46 -17.27 -5.66
C ILE A 81 0.40 -16.22 -6.36
N VAL A 82 1.62 -15.97 -5.86
CA VAL A 82 2.59 -15.05 -6.47
C VAL A 82 2.93 -15.46 -7.91
N LEU A 83 3.18 -16.75 -8.15
CA LEU A 83 3.47 -17.27 -9.48
C LEU A 83 2.27 -17.13 -10.43
N LEU A 84 1.04 -17.30 -9.94
CA LEU A 84 -0.16 -17.08 -10.74
C LEU A 84 -0.34 -15.59 -11.09
N ALA A 85 -0.20 -14.70 -10.12
CA ALA A 85 -0.31 -13.26 -10.33
C ALA A 85 0.75 -12.75 -11.31
N LYS A 86 1.97 -13.27 -11.22
CA LYS A 86 3.05 -12.97 -12.17
C LYS A 86 2.67 -13.34 -13.61
N LYS A 87 2.00 -14.47 -13.82
CA LYS A 87 1.54 -14.92 -15.15
C LYS A 87 0.50 -13.99 -15.76
N ILE A 88 -0.31 -13.32 -14.95
CA ILE A 88 -1.32 -12.35 -15.42
C ILE A 88 -0.76 -10.91 -15.51
N GLY A 89 0.53 -10.71 -15.26
CA GLY A 89 1.20 -9.42 -15.42
C GLY A 89 1.23 -8.52 -14.18
N SER A 90 0.79 -9.02 -13.01
CA SER A 90 0.84 -8.28 -11.76
C SER A 90 2.28 -7.94 -11.36
N LYS A 91 2.49 -6.73 -10.85
CA LYS A 91 3.80 -6.25 -10.38
C LYS A 91 3.99 -6.40 -8.87
N GLY A 92 2.95 -6.76 -8.13
CA GLY A 92 3.03 -6.85 -6.68
C GLY A 92 1.72 -7.20 -5.99
N PHE A 93 1.79 -7.21 -4.67
CA PHE A 93 0.66 -7.48 -3.80
C PHE A 93 0.56 -6.42 -2.71
N LEU A 94 -0.67 -5.99 -2.42
CA LEU A 94 -1.05 -5.31 -1.19
C LEU A 94 -1.79 -6.32 -0.30
N ILE A 95 -1.27 -6.61 0.89
CA ILE A 95 -1.92 -7.56 1.81
C ILE A 95 -2.28 -6.88 3.12
N ASN A 96 -3.35 -7.32 3.78
CA ASN A 96 -3.65 -6.86 5.13
C ASN A 96 -2.68 -7.48 6.16
N ALA A 97 -1.94 -6.63 6.86
CA ALA A 97 -1.25 -7.01 8.08
C ALA A 97 -2.21 -6.97 9.29
N LYS A 98 -3.13 -6.00 9.31
CA LYS A 98 -4.21 -5.87 10.31
C LYS A 98 -5.42 -5.20 9.67
N HIS A 99 -6.61 -5.79 9.81
CA HIS A 99 -7.88 -5.19 9.37
C HIS A 99 -8.61 -4.52 10.56
N HIS A 100 -9.81 -3.95 10.37
CA HIS A 100 -10.54 -3.21 11.41
C HIS A 100 -10.82 -4.01 12.68
N GLY A 101 -10.95 -5.34 12.56
CA GLY A 101 -11.12 -6.23 13.72
C GLY A 101 -9.92 -6.26 14.67
N GLY A 102 -8.78 -5.67 14.30
CA GLY A 102 -7.60 -5.50 15.17
C GLY A 102 -6.66 -6.71 15.24
N PHE A 103 -7.03 -7.84 14.62
CA PHE A 103 -6.16 -9.02 14.63
C PHE A 103 -4.94 -8.84 13.76
N CYS A 104 -3.76 -8.98 14.35
CA CYS A 104 -2.49 -8.84 13.65
C CYS A 104 -2.07 -10.16 12.99
N MET A 105 -1.88 -10.15 11.68
CA MET A 105 -1.50 -11.31 10.85
C MET A 105 0.00 -11.65 10.93
N TRP A 106 0.77 -10.97 11.77
CA TRP A 106 2.16 -11.28 12.07
C TRP A 106 2.36 -11.41 13.58
N PRO A 107 3.41 -12.10 14.06
CA PRO A 107 3.65 -12.31 15.49
C PRO A 107 4.22 -11.04 16.15
N THR A 108 3.42 -9.97 16.18
CA THR A 108 3.76 -8.69 16.82
C THR A 108 4.00 -8.85 18.32
N LYS A 109 4.85 -7.99 18.88
CA LYS A 109 5.08 -7.93 20.34
C LYS A 109 4.11 -7.00 21.07
N THR A 110 3.26 -6.29 20.34
CA THR A 110 2.46 -5.17 20.86
C THR A 110 1.11 -5.59 21.46
N THR A 111 0.57 -6.75 21.06
CA THR A 111 -0.70 -7.29 21.55
C THR A 111 -0.66 -8.81 21.48
N ASP A 112 -1.37 -9.49 22.39
CA ASP A 112 -1.62 -10.93 22.31
C ASP A 112 -2.64 -11.28 21.20
N TYR A 113 -3.42 -10.32 20.70
CA TYR A 113 -4.42 -10.55 19.66
C TYR A 113 -3.78 -10.59 18.26
N ASN A 114 -2.97 -11.63 18.03
CA ASN A 114 -2.22 -11.82 16.79
C ASN A 114 -2.12 -13.30 16.39
N ILE A 115 -1.57 -13.54 15.21
CA ILE A 115 -1.47 -14.84 14.55
C ILE A 115 -0.78 -15.93 15.38
N SER A 116 0.08 -15.58 16.34
CA SER A 116 0.71 -16.54 17.26
C SER A 116 -0.28 -17.23 18.21
N LYS A 117 -1.50 -16.67 18.37
CA LYS A 117 -2.60 -17.30 19.12
C LYS A 117 -3.52 -18.15 18.23
N SER A 118 -3.25 -18.22 16.93
CA SER A 118 -3.98 -19.08 16.01
C SER A 118 -3.36 -20.48 15.96
N PRO A 119 -4.12 -21.53 15.58
CA PRO A 119 -3.58 -22.87 15.36
C PRO A 119 -2.70 -22.97 14.12
N TRP A 120 -2.69 -21.94 13.26
CA TRP A 120 -1.94 -21.98 12.01
C TRP A 120 -0.44 -22.16 12.28
N LYS A 121 0.14 -23.22 11.71
CA LYS A 121 1.54 -23.63 11.92
C LYS A 121 1.92 -23.69 13.40
N ASP A 122 1.03 -24.24 14.22
CA ASP A 122 1.22 -24.41 15.67
C ASP A 122 1.53 -23.09 16.38
N GLY A 123 0.90 -21.99 15.97
CA GLY A 123 1.11 -20.64 16.52
C GLY A 123 2.45 -20.01 16.12
N LYS A 124 3.15 -20.58 15.12
CA LYS A 124 4.44 -20.07 14.62
C LYS A 124 4.34 -19.48 13.21
N GLY A 125 3.14 -19.38 12.67
CA GLY A 125 2.90 -18.78 11.37
C GLY A 125 3.21 -17.28 11.35
N ASP A 126 3.63 -16.79 10.18
CA ASP A 126 3.79 -15.36 9.89
C ASP A 126 3.28 -15.09 8.47
N TRP A 127 2.05 -14.57 8.37
CA TRP A 127 1.39 -14.31 7.09
C TRP A 127 2.17 -13.28 6.27
N VAL A 128 2.58 -12.19 6.92
CA VAL A 128 3.35 -11.11 6.27
C VAL A 128 4.70 -11.63 5.82
N GLY A 129 5.36 -12.45 6.63
CA GLY A 129 6.63 -13.11 6.32
C GLY A 129 6.57 -14.02 5.09
N GLU A 130 5.49 -14.80 4.94
CA GLU A 130 5.34 -15.72 3.80
C GLU A 130 5.13 -14.98 2.48
N TRP A 131 4.31 -13.94 2.48
CA TRP A 131 4.17 -13.06 1.32
C TRP A 131 5.46 -12.30 1.00
N ALA A 132 6.14 -11.76 2.00
CA ALA A 132 7.42 -11.05 1.82
C ALA A 132 8.52 -11.94 1.24
N LYS A 133 8.54 -13.22 1.63
CA LYS A 133 9.44 -14.21 1.06
C LYS A 133 9.07 -14.52 -0.39
N ALA A 134 7.83 -14.89 -0.66
CA ALA A 134 7.37 -15.31 -1.99
C ALA A 134 7.49 -14.19 -3.03
N CYS A 135 7.05 -12.97 -2.70
CA CYS A 135 7.16 -11.80 -3.58
C CYS A 135 8.63 -11.54 -3.96
N ARG A 136 9.54 -11.52 -2.97
CA ARG A 136 10.98 -11.30 -3.20
C ARG A 136 11.61 -12.37 -4.06
N GLN A 137 11.29 -13.65 -3.82
CA GLN A 137 11.80 -14.77 -4.62
C GLN A 137 11.43 -14.65 -6.10
N HIS A 138 10.27 -14.08 -6.40
CA HIS A 138 9.73 -14.02 -7.77
C HIS A 138 9.75 -12.62 -8.39
N GLY A 139 10.37 -11.64 -7.74
CA GLY A 139 10.53 -10.27 -8.25
C GLY A 139 9.22 -9.48 -8.29
N LEU A 140 8.27 -9.78 -7.41
CA LEU A 140 7.06 -8.97 -7.19
C LEU A 140 7.27 -8.07 -5.98
N LYS A 141 6.68 -6.87 -6.02
CA LYS A 141 6.71 -5.91 -4.91
C LYS A 141 5.67 -6.27 -3.84
N LEU A 142 5.96 -5.96 -2.58
CA LEU A 142 5.02 -6.12 -1.46
C LEU A 142 4.61 -4.76 -0.90
N GLY A 143 3.33 -4.59 -0.61
CA GLY A 143 2.76 -3.47 0.13
C GLY A 143 1.89 -4.02 1.26
N LEU A 144 1.71 -3.22 2.31
CA LEU A 144 0.97 -3.63 3.50
C LEU A 144 -0.17 -2.66 3.81
N TYR A 145 -1.33 -3.23 4.08
CA TYR A 145 -2.47 -2.56 4.69
C TYR A 145 -2.35 -2.72 6.21
N LEU A 146 -2.40 -1.59 6.92
CA LEU A 146 -2.44 -1.56 8.38
C LEU A 146 -3.61 -0.66 8.79
N SER A 147 -4.68 -1.26 9.30
CA SER A 147 -5.87 -0.49 9.67
C SER A 147 -5.59 0.50 10.80
N PRO A 148 -5.83 1.81 10.60
CA PRO A 148 -5.76 2.79 11.68
C PRO A 148 -6.84 2.54 12.73
N TRP A 149 -8.04 2.14 12.29
CA TRP A 149 -9.13 1.73 13.17
C TRP A 149 -8.90 0.33 13.71
N ASP A 150 -8.99 0.19 15.03
CA ASP A 150 -8.82 -1.09 15.72
C ASP A 150 -9.96 -1.32 16.71
N ARG A 151 -10.83 -2.27 16.35
CA ARG A 151 -12.01 -2.63 17.14
C ARG A 151 -11.70 -3.59 18.28
N ASN A 152 -10.47 -4.11 18.38
CA ASN A 152 -10.06 -4.98 19.48
C ASN A 152 -9.42 -4.20 20.62
N ALA A 153 -8.48 -3.30 20.31
CA ALA A 153 -7.64 -2.64 21.29
C ALA A 153 -8.45 -1.81 22.30
N ALA A 154 -8.35 -2.16 23.59
CA ALA A 154 -9.03 -1.43 24.67
C ALA A 154 -8.64 0.05 24.74
N CYS A 155 -7.40 0.37 24.37
CA CYS A 155 -6.85 1.73 24.33
C CYS A 155 -7.13 2.49 23.03
N PHE A 156 -7.89 1.94 22.07
CA PHE A 156 -8.18 2.62 20.81
C PHE A 156 -8.81 4.01 21.05
N GLY A 157 -8.26 5.07 20.43
CA GLY A 157 -8.69 6.45 20.69
C GLY A 157 -7.93 7.17 21.80
N THR A 158 -6.90 6.55 22.38
CA THR A 158 -6.00 7.18 23.37
C THR A 158 -4.57 7.33 22.83
N PRO A 159 -3.70 8.14 23.46
CA PRO A 159 -2.28 8.23 23.09
C PRO A 159 -1.54 6.89 23.17
N GLU A 160 -1.95 5.99 24.07
CA GLU A 160 -1.37 4.66 24.22
C GLU A 160 -1.58 3.80 22.96
N TYR A 161 -2.75 3.91 22.31
CA TYR A 161 -2.96 3.23 21.03
C TYR A 161 -2.07 3.80 19.93
N LEU A 162 -1.87 5.13 19.87
CA LEU A 162 -0.96 5.72 18.87
C LEU A 162 0.47 5.22 19.06
N LYS A 163 0.92 5.06 20.31
CA LYS A 163 2.22 4.45 20.59
C LYS A 163 2.28 3.00 20.08
N MET A 164 1.29 2.19 20.43
CA MET A 164 1.18 0.80 19.97
C MET A 164 1.15 0.69 18.43
N TYR A 165 0.39 1.56 17.77
CA TYR A 165 0.26 1.62 16.32
C TYR A 165 1.58 1.97 15.63
N LYS A 166 2.33 2.93 16.17
CA LYS A 166 3.67 3.30 15.67
C LYS A 166 4.69 2.18 15.88
N GLU A 167 4.61 1.45 17.00
CA GLU A 167 5.44 0.25 17.23
C GLU A 167 5.10 -0.86 16.21
N GLN A 168 3.82 -1.12 15.95
CA GLN A 168 3.36 -2.06 14.91
C GLN A 168 3.87 -1.65 13.52
N LEU A 169 3.72 -0.38 13.15
CA LEU A 169 4.21 0.14 11.87
C LEU A 169 5.73 0.00 11.75
N THR A 170 6.47 0.25 12.83
CA THR A 170 7.93 0.10 12.87
C THR A 170 8.34 -1.35 12.65
N GLU A 171 7.68 -2.33 13.29
CA GLU A 171 7.92 -3.75 13.05
C GLU A 171 7.73 -4.12 11.57
N LEU A 172 6.61 -3.68 10.98
CA LEU A 172 6.26 -3.97 9.59
C LEU A 172 7.25 -3.34 8.59
N CYS A 173 7.65 -2.08 8.82
CA CYS A 173 8.61 -1.37 7.98
C CYS A 173 10.05 -1.86 8.15
N THR A 174 10.38 -2.62 9.21
CA THR A 174 11.76 -3.07 9.47
C THR A 174 12.00 -4.52 9.07
N ASN A 175 11.05 -5.40 9.37
CA ASN A 175 11.32 -6.84 9.38
C ASN A 175 11.02 -7.57 8.06
N TYR A 176 10.28 -6.94 7.15
CA TYR A 176 9.73 -7.62 5.96
C TYR A 176 10.40 -7.20 4.63
N GLY A 177 11.45 -6.39 4.67
CA GLY A 177 12.17 -5.91 3.50
C GLY A 177 11.57 -4.64 2.90
N GLU A 178 11.84 -4.39 1.62
CA GLU A 178 11.34 -3.19 0.93
C GLU A 178 9.83 -3.31 0.67
N LEU A 179 9.11 -2.26 1.02
CA LEU A 179 7.68 -2.11 0.78
C LEU A 179 7.47 -1.05 -0.31
N PHE A 180 6.62 -1.33 -1.29
CA PHE A 180 6.27 -0.33 -2.30
C PHE A 180 5.15 0.60 -1.85
N THR A 181 4.31 0.17 -0.91
CA THR A 181 3.24 1.00 -0.37
C THR A 181 2.85 0.60 1.05
N LEU A 182 2.46 1.60 1.84
CA LEU A 182 1.73 1.43 3.08
C LEU A 182 0.33 2.02 2.88
N TRP A 183 -0.68 1.25 3.26
CA TRP A 183 -2.08 1.59 3.05
C TRP A 183 -2.81 1.80 4.38
N PHE A 184 -3.22 3.04 4.62
CA PHE A 184 -3.95 3.47 5.82
C PHE A 184 -5.39 3.81 5.45
N ASP A 185 -6.32 3.00 5.91
CA ASP A 185 -7.75 3.17 5.64
C ASP A 185 -8.32 4.46 6.23
N GLY A 186 -9.20 5.13 5.49
CA GLY A 186 -10.01 6.24 5.99
C GLY A 186 -11.18 5.80 6.87
N ALA A 187 -11.62 4.54 6.80
CA ALA A 187 -12.70 4.02 7.62
C ALA A 187 -12.33 4.00 9.13
N PRO A 188 -13.27 4.31 10.05
CA PRO A 188 -14.69 4.59 9.80
C PRO A 188 -14.98 6.09 9.63
N GLY A 189 -13.98 6.91 9.31
CA GLY A 189 -14.10 8.37 9.26
C GLY A 189 -14.21 8.98 10.67
N ALA A 190 -15.38 9.52 11.01
CA ALA A 190 -15.59 10.27 12.25
C ALA A 190 -15.70 9.40 13.51
N GLY A 191 -15.92 8.09 13.38
CA GLY A 191 -16.05 7.17 14.51
C GLY A 191 -16.75 5.86 14.15
N GLY A 192 -16.70 4.89 15.07
CA GLY A 192 -17.28 3.57 14.86
C GLY A 192 -17.49 2.80 16.16
N SER A 193 -18.40 1.82 16.11
CA SER A 193 -18.67 0.91 17.22
C SER A 193 -17.78 -0.34 17.16
N GLY A 194 -17.36 -0.86 18.30
CA GLY A 194 -16.52 -2.05 18.35
C GLY A 194 -16.42 -2.67 19.74
N TYR A 195 -15.75 -3.80 19.81
CA TYR A 195 -15.53 -4.54 21.06
C TYR A 195 -14.68 -3.73 22.06
N TYR A 196 -13.57 -3.15 21.61
CA TYR A 196 -12.66 -2.29 22.37
C TYR A 196 -12.31 -2.86 23.76
N GLY A 197 -11.83 -4.09 23.80
CA GLY A 197 -11.48 -4.78 25.05
C GLY A 197 -12.67 -5.17 25.93
N GLY A 198 -13.88 -5.22 25.37
CA GLY A 198 -15.11 -5.58 26.09
C GLY A 198 -16.00 -4.40 26.47
N ALA A 199 -15.58 -3.17 26.16
CA ALA A 199 -16.40 -1.98 26.39
C ALA A 199 -17.68 -1.97 25.52
N ASN A 200 -17.62 -2.57 24.31
CA ASN A 200 -18.75 -2.69 23.39
C ASN A 200 -19.50 -1.36 23.16
N GLU A 201 -18.75 -0.34 22.76
CA GLU A 201 -19.21 1.05 22.71
C GLU A 201 -18.95 1.68 21.35
N TYR A 202 -19.46 2.89 21.16
CA TYR A 202 -19.08 3.77 20.06
C TYR A 202 -17.94 4.68 20.49
N ARG A 203 -16.90 4.80 19.66
CA ARG A 203 -15.84 5.81 19.82
C ARG A 203 -15.74 6.65 18.56
N GLY A 204 -15.45 7.94 18.69
CA GLY A 204 -15.34 8.86 17.57
C GLY A 204 -14.52 10.11 17.88
N GLY A 205 -14.56 11.08 16.97
CA GLY A 205 -13.68 12.26 17.00
C GLY A 205 -12.30 11.97 16.42
N PHE A 206 -12.18 10.98 15.53
CA PHE A 206 -10.88 10.49 15.09
C PHE A 206 -10.22 11.27 13.95
N ILE A 207 -10.92 12.23 13.35
CA ILE A 207 -10.38 13.03 12.24
C ILE A 207 -9.08 13.73 12.64
N GLU A 208 -9.03 14.30 13.85
CA GLU A 208 -7.86 15.00 14.39
C GLU A 208 -7.01 14.14 15.34
N TYR A 209 -7.46 12.91 15.62
CA TYR A 209 -6.81 12.02 16.58
C TYR A 209 -5.50 11.44 16.05
N TYR A 210 -5.50 11.04 14.78
CA TYR A 210 -4.37 10.33 14.21
C TYR A 210 -3.20 11.29 13.99
N ASP A 211 -2.08 10.96 14.63
CA ASP A 211 -0.81 11.68 14.51
C ASP A 211 -0.11 11.35 13.19
N TRP A 212 -0.77 11.74 12.07
CA TRP A 212 -0.39 11.37 10.72
C TRP A 212 1.02 11.85 10.35
N ASP A 213 1.42 13.04 10.79
CA ASP A 213 2.75 13.58 10.50
C ASP A 213 3.86 12.64 11.03
N ASN A 214 3.73 12.17 12.27
CA ASN A 214 4.70 11.23 12.85
C ASN A 214 4.55 9.81 12.30
N ILE A 215 3.33 9.38 11.97
CA ILE A 215 3.09 8.08 11.30
C ILE A 215 3.79 8.07 9.93
N TYR A 216 3.64 9.14 9.15
CA TYR A 216 4.29 9.28 7.85
C TYR A 216 5.80 9.42 7.98
N ALA A 217 6.29 10.12 9.01
CA ALA A 217 7.73 10.22 9.27
C ALA A 217 8.39 8.85 9.45
N ILE A 218 7.74 7.91 10.17
CA ILE A 218 8.23 6.53 10.30
C ILE A 218 8.36 5.86 8.94
N VAL A 219 7.35 5.99 8.06
CA VAL A 219 7.41 5.41 6.71
C VAL A 219 8.51 6.07 5.89
N ARG A 220 8.68 7.38 5.98
CA ARG A 220 9.75 8.09 5.24
C ARG A 220 11.15 7.70 5.69
N GLU A 221 11.33 7.46 6.98
CA GLU A 221 12.61 7.05 7.54
C GLU A 221 12.96 5.61 7.15
N LEU A 222 12.02 4.68 7.35
CA LEU A 222 12.28 3.24 7.21
C LEU A 222 12.04 2.71 5.79
N GLN A 223 11.16 3.35 5.02
CA GLN A 223 10.73 2.93 3.68
C GLN A 223 10.62 4.14 2.73
N PRO A 224 11.72 4.86 2.44
CA PRO A 224 11.70 6.13 1.71
C PRO A 224 11.15 6.04 0.27
N ASN A 225 11.14 4.84 -0.30
CA ASN A 225 10.63 4.55 -1.64
C ASN A 225 9.15 4.13 -1.65
N ALA A 226 8.55 3.86 -0.49
CA ALA A 226 7.14 3.48 -0.41
C ALA A 226 6.24 4.69 -0.67
N VAL A 227 5.19 4.50 -1.47
CA VAL A 227 4.08 5.47 -1.53
C VAL A 227 3.12 5.22 -0.36
N ILE A 228 2.71 6.29 0.30
CA ILE A 228 1.73 6.23 1.38
C ILE A 228 0.34 6.49 0.77
N PHE A 229 -0.54 5.52 0.96
CA PHE A 229 -1.97 5.73 0.79
C PHE A 229 -2.59 6.13 2.12
N ASN A 230 -3.39 7.19 2.04
CA ASN A 230 -4.48 7.51 2.94
C ASN A 230 -5.56 8.14 2.05
N ASP A 231 -6.82 8.22 2.46
CA ASP A 231 -7.93 8.74 1.64
C ASP A 231 -7.58 10.04 0.90
N PRO A 232 -7.06 11.09 1.58
CA PRO A 232 -6.62 12.32 0.91
C PRO A 232 -5.18 12.28 0.35
N GLY A 233 -4.37 11.27 0.68
CA GLY A 233 -2.94 11.20 0.40
C GLY A 233 -2.07 11.20 1.67
N PRO A 234 -0.74 11.08 1.52
CA PRO A 234 -0.01 12.14 0.82
C PRO A 234 0.54 11.78 -0.56
N ASP A 235 0.79 10.50 -0.89
CA ASP A 235 1.41 10.13 -2.17
C ASP A 235 0.41 9.62 -3.21
N ILE A 236 -0.54 8.81 -2.74
CA ILE A 236 -1.62 8.24 -3.57
C ILE A 236 -2.94 8.39 -2.81
N ARG A 237 -4.02 8.63 -3.55
CA ARG A 237 -5.35 8.95 -3.00
C ARG A 237 -6.40 7.93 -3.42
N TRP A 238 -7.47 7.83 -2.65
CA TRP A 238 -8.63 7.06 -3.04
C TRP A 238 -9.30 7.63 -4.30
N VAL A 239 -9.88 6.75 -5.11
CA VAL A 239 -10.58 7.14 -6.34
C VAL A 239 -11.99 7.66 -6.08
N GLY A 240 -12.57 7.34 -4.91
CA GLY A 240 -13.91 7.75 -4.49
C GLY A 240 -14.99 6.67 -4.65
N ASN A 241 -14.62 5.44 -4.99
CA ASN A 241 -15.51 4.27 -5.04
C ASN A 241 -14.71 2.96 -4.97
N GLU A 242 -15.39 1.85 -4.76
CA GLU A 242 -14.82 0.49 -4.77
C GLU A 242 -15.30 -0.34 -5.98
N ASP A 243 -16.05 0.27 -6.91
CA ASP A 243 -16.59 -0.38 -8.12
C ASP A 243 -15.55 -0.52 -9.26
N GLY A 244 -14.29 -0.14 -8.99
CA GLY A 244 -13.21 -0.17 -9.97
C GLY A 244 -13.30 0.94 -11.03
N TYR A 245 -14.02 2.04 -10.75
CA TYR A 245 -14.21 3.11 -11.72
C TYR A 245 -13.33 4.34 -11.45
N ALA A 246 -12.56 4.71 -12.47
CA ALA A 246 -11.83 5.97 -12.55
C ALA A 246 -12.61 6.98 -13.41
N GLY A 247 -12.94 8.15 -12.86
CA GLY A 247 -13.56 9.25 -13.62
C GLY A 247 -12.76 9.64 -14.87
N ARG A 248 -13.46 9.99 -15.96
CA ARG A 248 -12.89 10.24 -17.30
C ARG A 248 -11.91 11.42 -17.37
N TYR A 249 -12.13 12.46 -16.55
CA TYR A 249 -11.27 13.64 -16.47
C TYR A 249 -10.58 13.68 -15.10
N LYS A 250 -9.40 13.06 -14.99
CA LYS A 250 -8.59 13.10 -13.78
C LYS A 250 -7.44 14.09 -13.95
N LYS A 251 -7.40 15.10 -13.08
CA LYS A 251 -6.15 15.82 -12.79
C LYS A 251 -5.44 15.04 -11.68
N ASN A 252 -4.23 14.56 -11.95
CA ASN A 252 -3.35 13.93 -10.95
C ASN A 252 -2.60 14.98 -10.10
N LEU A 253 -3.21 16.15 -9.91
CA LEU A 253 -2.63 17.21 -9.09
C LEU A 253 -2.92 16.88 -7.63
N LEU A 254 -1.90 16.45 -6.90
CA LEU A 254 -1.89 16.44 -5.43
C LEU A 254 -1.50 17.85 -4.99
N GLY A 255 -2.44 18.79 -5.13
CA GLY A 255 -2.33 20.15 -4.61
C GLY A 255 -3.62 20.47 -3.89
N ASN A 256 -3.53 20.64 -2.56
CA ASN A 256 -4.58 21.10 -1.63
C ASN A 256 -6.01 20.98 -2.18
N ILE A 257 -6.54 19.75 -2.22
CA ILE A 257 -7.98 19.55 -2.28
C ILE A 257 -8.42 19.23 -0.85
N ILE A 258 -8.39 20.25 -0.01
CA ILE A 258 -9.22 20.30 1.19
C ILE A 258 -10.55 20.91 0.69
N PRO A 259 -11.70 20.23 0.80
CA PRO A 259 -12.98 20.90 0.66
C PRO A 259 -13.19 21.95 1.77
#